data_AF-A0A067D014-F1
#
_entry.id   AF-A0A067D014-F1
#
_cell.length_a   1.000
_cell.length_b   1.000
_cell.length_c   1.000
_cell.angle_alpha   90.00
_cell.angle_beta   90.00
_cell.angle_gamma   90.00
#
_symmetry.space_group_name_H-M   'P 1'
#
loop_
_entity.id
_entity.type
_entity.pdbx_description
1 polymer ?
#
loop_
_entity_poly.entity_id
_entity_poly.type
_entity_poly.pdbx_seq_one_letter_code
_entity_poly.pdbx_strand_id
1 'polypeptide(L)'
;ILLEADGYQPYLISPEKGLRSLIKGVLELAKEPSHLCVDEVHRVLVDIVSAAANATLGLGRCPPFKREVAAIASPALDGFKNEARKMVVALVDMERAFVPPQHFIHLVQRRMERQRREEEVKTRSSKKANEAEQAILNR
;
A
#
# COMPACT_ATOMS: atom_id res chain seq x y z
N ILE A 1 -2.15 16.67 -14.78
CA ILE A 1 -2.16 15.19 -14.61
C ILE A 1 -3.57 14.59 -14.54
N LEU A 2 -4.38 14.83 -13.49
CA LEU A 2 -5.72 14.23 -13.36
C LEU A 2 -6.77 14.83 -14.32
N LEU A 3 -6.75 16.15 -14.50
CA LEU A 3 -7.63 16.89 -15.42
C LEU A 3 -7.24 16.72 -16.90
N GLU A 4 -5.97 16.40 -17.20
CA GLU A 4 -5.48 16.15 -18.57
C GLU A 4 -5.78 14.74 -19.08
N ALA A 5 -6.14 13.81 -18.19
CA ALA A 5 -6.39 12.41 -18.51
C ALA A 5 -7.86 12.10 -18.83
N ASP A 6 -8.76 13.10 -18.74
CA ASP A 6 -10.23 12.93 -18.81
C ASP A 6 -10.78 12.95 -20.25
N GLY A 7 -9.94 13.16 -21.26
CA GLY A 7 -10.39 13.24 -22.66
C GLY A 7 -11.34 14.41 -22.93
N TYR A 8 -12.02 14.38 -24.09
CA TYR A 8 -12.86 15.49 -24.58
C TYR A 8 -14.21 15.63 -23.84
N GLN A 9 -14.59 14.64 -23.01
CA GLN A 9 -15.87 14.61 -22.30
C GLN A 9 -15.65 14.38 -20.80
N PRO A 10 -15.43 15.46 -20.04
CA PRO A 10 -15.07 15.35 -18.63
C PRO A 10 -16.21 14.74 -17.81
N TYR A 11 -15.85 13.95 -16.79
CA TYR A 11 -16.73 13.38 -15.75
C TYR A 11 -17.59 12.15 -16.05
N LEU A 12 -17.60 11.59 -17.27
CA LEU A 12 -18.35 10.35 -17.57
C LEU A 12 -17.52 9.05 -17.41
N ILE A 13 -16.21 9.14 -17.57
CA ILE A 13 -15.28 8.02 -17.42
C ILE A 13 -14.23 8.44 -16.40
N SER A 14 -13.85 7.56 -15.48
CA SER A 14 -12.77 7.87 -14.51
C SER A 14 -11.47 8.19 -15.26
N PRO A 15 -10.66 9.18 -14.84
CA PRO A 15 -9.37 9.52 -15.46
C PRO A 15 -8.34 8.41 -15.18
N GLU A 16 -8.56 7.24 -15.78
CA GLU A 16 -7.97 5.96 -15.49
C GLU A 16 -6.44 6.00 -15.66
N LYS A 17 -5.96 6.72 -16.68
CA LYS A 17 -4.54 6.94 -16.92
C LYS A 17 -3.88 7.75 -15.80
N GLY A 18 -4.53 8.82 -15.34
CA GLY A 18 -4.03 9.68 -14.26
C GLY A 18 -4.02 8.93 -12.92
N LEU A 19 -5.10 8.22 -12.61
CA LEU A 19 -5.18 7.41 -11.39
C LEU A 19 -4.19 6.25 -11.40
N ARG A 20 -3.99 5.56 -12.53
CA ARG A 20 -2.93 4.54 -12.66
C ARG A 20 -1.54 5.11 -12.41
N SER A 21 -1.24 6.28 -12.96
CA SER A 21 0.04 6.95 -12.74
C SER A 21 0.25 7.27 -11.25
N LEU A 22 -0.79 7.76 -10.58
CA LEU A 22 -0.74 8.09 -9.16
C LEU A 22 -0.53 6.83 -8.31
N ILE A 23 -1.29 5.77 -8.56
CA ILE A 23 -1.16 4.48 -7.85
C ILE A 23 0.24 3.90 -8.04
N LYS A 24 0.76 3.90 -9.28
CA LYS A 24 2.15 3.46 -9.53
C LYS A 24 3.15 4.28 -8.73
N GLY A 25 3.01 5.60 -8.74
CA GLY A 25 3.87 6.51 -7.97
C GLY A 25 3.86 6.21 -6.47
N VAL A 26 2.68 6.01 -5.88
CA VAL A 26 2.53 5.66 -4.47
C VAL A 26 3.15 4.29 -4.16
N LEU A 27 2.94 3.29 -5.01
CA LEU A 27 3.53 1.97 -4.82
C LEU A 27 5.06 1.98 -4.92
N GLU A 28 5.68 2.92 -5.65
CA GLU A 28 7.16 3.04 -5.65
C GLU A 28 7.72 3.33 -4.27
N LEU A 29 7.00 4.16 -3.51
CA LEU A 29 7.41 4.59 -2.19
C LEU A 29 7.48 3.42 -1.19
N ALA A 30 6.93 2.26 -1.55
CA ALA A 30 7.00 1.05 -0.74
C ALA A 30 8.35 0.31 -0.84
N LYS A 31 9.21 0.61 -1.82
CA LYS A 31 10.50 -0.09 -1.98
C LYS A 31 11.45 0.15 -0.81
N GLU A 32 11.64 1.40 -0.44
CA GLU A 32 12.52 1.79 0.67
C GLU A 32 12.10 1.20 2.02
N PRO A 33 10.84 1.33 2.50
CA PRO A 33 10.43 0.72 3.75
C PRO A 33 10.51 -0.82 3.70
N SER A 34 10.34 -1.44 2.52
CA SER A 34 10.53 -2.89 2.37
C SER A 34 12.00 -3.29 2.53
N HIS A 35 12.94 -2.50 2.02
CA HIS A 35 14.38 -2.72 2.27
C HIS A 35 14.73 -2.60 3.75
N LEU A 36 14.24 -1.55 4.43
CA LEU A 36 14.46 -1.34 5.85
C LEU A 36 13.90 -2.49 6.69
N CYS A 37 12.73 -3.02 6.32
CA CYS A 37 12.15 -4.19 6.97
C CYS A 37 13.08 -5.43 6.84
N VAL A 38 13.64 -5.67 5.65
CA VAL A 38 14.61 -6.76 5.43
C VAL A 38 15.86 -6.58 6.30
N ASP A 39 16.35 -5.35 6.48
CA ASP A 39 17.50 -5.07 7.35
C ASP A 39 17.21 -5.33 8.82
N GLU A 40 16.04 -4.93 9.30
CA GLU A 40 15.62 -5.17 10.69
C GLU A 40 15.46 -6.67 10.95
N VAL A 41 14.86 -7.43 10.03
CA VAL A 41 14.76 -8.89 10.13
C VAL A 41 16.16 -9.51 10.16
N HIS A 42 17.06 -9.10 9.27
CA HIS A 42 18.45 -9.57 9.27
C HIS A 42 19.15 -9.31 10.62
N ARG A 43 19.01 -8.09 11.17
CA ARG A 43 19.58 -7.74 12.48
C ARG A 43 19.07 -8.67 13.58
N VAL A 44 17.77 -8.88 13.64
CA VAL A 44 17.14 -9.79 14.61
C VAL A 44 17.67 -11.22 14.45
N LEU A 45 17.84 -11.71 13.23
CA LEU A 45 18.38 -13.06 12.99
C LEU A 45 19.83 -13.20 13.46
N VAL A 46 20.67 -12.18 13.24
CA VAL A 46 22.06 -12.16 13.74
C VAL A 46 22.08 -12.15 15.28
N ASP A 47 21.21 -11.37 15.91
CA ASP A 47 21.08 -11.33 17.37
C ASP A 47 20.64 -12.69 17.93
N ILE A 48 19.72 -13.38 17.25
CA ILE A 48 19.27 -14.74 17.61
C ILE A 48 20.43 -15.74 17.53
N VAL A 49 21.28 -15.66 16.50
CA VAL A 49 22.47 -16.54 16.39
C VAL A 49 23.38 -16.36 17.60
N SER A 50 23.67 -15.11 17.97
CA SER A 50 24.49 -14.80 19.15
C SER A 50 23.84 -15.31 20.44
N ALA A 51 22.55 -15.03 20.63
CA ALA A 51 21.80 -15.48 21.80
C ALA A 51 21.77 -17.01 21.92
N ALA A 52 21.52 -17.73 20.82
CA ALA A 52 21.52 -19.19 20.80
C ALA A 52 22.90 -19.78 21.11
N ALA A 53 23.96 -19.22 20.53
CA ALA A 53 25.34 -19.64 20.81
C ALA A 53 25.73 -19.39 22.28
N ASN A 54 25.19 -18.32 22.91
CA ASN A 54 25.39 -18.01 24.32
C ASN A 54 24.61 -18.94 25.25
N ALA A 55 23.37 -19.28 24.90
CA ALA A 55 22.49 -20.12 25.71
C ALA A 55 22.85 -21.62 25.65
N THR A 56 23.63 -22.06 24.65
CA THR A 56 23.93 -23.47 24.45
C THR A 56 24.99 -23.97 25.44
N LEU A 57 24.58 -24.87 26.33
CA LEU A 57 25.47 -25.56 27.27
C LEU A 57 26.54 -26.36 26.51
N GLY A 58 27.81 -26.20 26.90
CA GLY A 58 28.95 -26.86 26.26
C GLY A 58 29.70 -25.98 25.25
N LEU A 59 29.00 -25.13 24.49
CA LEU A 59 29.65 -24.17 23.56
C LEU A 59 30.49 -23.13 24.30
N GLY A 60 30.08 -22.72 25.51
CA GLY A 60 30.87 -21.83 26.37
C GLY A 60 32.23 -22.39 26.79
N ARG A 61 32.42 -23.72 26.77
CA ARG A 61 33.70 -24.37 27.10
C ARG A 61 34.67 -24.42 25.92
N CYS A 62 34.18 -24.14 24.70
CA CYS A 62 35.00 -24.05 23.49
C CYS A 62 34.80 -22.68 22.81
N PRO A 63 35.44 -21.60 23.33
CA PRO A 63 35.36 -20.26 22.74
C PRO A 63 35.75 -20.15 21.25
N PRO A 64 36.75 -20.89 20.71
CA PRO A 64 37.05 -20.80 19.28
C PRO A 64 35.92 -21.40 18.42
N PHE A 65 35.37 -22.55 18.79
CA PHE A 65 34.25 -23.16 18.06
C PHE A 65 32.99 -22.28 18.08
N LYS A 66 32.68 -21.66 19.23
CA LYS A 66 31.57 -20.71 19.35
C LYS A 66 31.73 -19.50 18.41
N ARG A 67 32.94 -18.94 18.30
CA ARG A 67 33.22 -17.85 17.36
C ARG A 67 33.05 -18.29 15.92
N GLU A 68 33.49 -19.51 15.59
CA GLU A 68 33.36 -20.07 14.24
C GLU A 68 31.90 -20.22 13.83
N VAL A 69 31.02 -20.68 14.73
CA VAL A 69 29.57 -20.76 14.46
C VAL A 69 28.99 -19.40 14.09
N ALA A 70 29.30 -18.35 14.85
CA ALA A 70 28.84 -16.99 14.54
C ALA A 70 29.47 -16.43 13.25
N ALA A 71 30.74 -16.75 13.00
CA ALA A 71 31.48 -16.33 11.82
C ALA A 71 30.97 -16.99 10.52
N ILE A 72 30.39 -18.19 10.60
CA ILE A 72 29.77 -18.87 9.44
C ILE A 72 28.31 -18.40 9.26
N ALA A 73 27.57 -18.25 10.37
CA ALA A 73 26.16 -17.87 10.32
C ALA A 73 25.96 -16.44 9.80
N SER A 74 26.81 -15.49 10.18
CA SER A 74 26.65 -14.08 9.79
C SER A 74 26.75 -13.87 8.27
N PRO A 75 27.78 -14.39 7.56
CA PRO A 75 27.85 -14.30 6.10
C PRO A 75 26.71 -15.03 5.38
N ALA A 76 26.22 -16.15 5.94
CA ALA A 76 25.06 -16.86 5.37
C ALA A 76 23.80 -15.99 5.45
N LEU A 77 23.57 -15.33 6.60
CA LEU A 77 22.47 -14.38 6.78
C LEU A 77 22.61 -13.14 5.89
N ASP A 78 23.82 -12.63 5.69
CA ASP A 78 24.08 -11.54 4.75
C ASP A 78 23.72 -11.94 3.31
N GLY A 79 24.03 -13.17 2.91
CA GLY A 79 23.61 -13.74 1.64
C GLY A 79 22.09 -13.73 1.47
N PHE A 80 21.35 -14.23 2.47
CA PHE A 80 19.89 -14.22 2.45
C PHE A 80 19.30 -12.81 2.45
N LYS A 81 19.88 -11.87 3.21
CA LYS A 81 19.47 -10.46 3.21
C LYS A 81 19.58 -9.86 1.80
N ASN A 82 20.68 -10.10 1.11
CA ASN A 82 20.91 -9.56 -0.23
C ASN A 82 19.90 -10.11 -1.25
N GLU A 83 19.58 -11.41 -1.19
CA GLU A 83 18.55 -12.00 -2.05
C GLU A 83 17.14 -11.50 -1.68
N ALA A 84 16.83 -11.40 -0.39
CA ALA A 84 15.56 -10.86 0.08
C ALA A 84 15.35 -9.40 -0.36
N ARG A 85 16.40 -8.56 -0.35
CA ARG A 85 16.35 -7.19 -0.87
C ARG A 85 15.96 -7.13 -2.35
N LYS A 86 16.50 -8.02 -3.18
CA LYS A 86 16.12 -8.10 -4.60
C LYS A 86 14.67 -8.53 -4.75
N MET A 87 14.25 -9.54 -3.97
CA MET A 87 12.90 -10.09 -4.02
C MET A 87 11.84 -9.06 -3.63
N VAL A 88 12.03 -8.29 -2.55
CA VAL A 88 11.03 -7.30 -2.12
C VAL A 88 10.83 -6.20 -3.16
N VAL A 89 11.89 -5.77 -3.85
CA VAL A 89 11.78 -4.81 -4.96
C VAL A 89 11.01 -5.42 -6.12
N ALA A 90 11.31 -6.66 -6.49
CA ALA A 90 10.60 -7.37 -7.55
C ALA A 90 9.09 -7.53 -7.24
N LEU A 91 8.73 -7.78 -5.97
CA LEU A 91 7.33 -7.82 -5.53
C LEU A 91 6.64 -6.47 -5.70
N VAL A 92 7.29 -5.37 -5.29
CA VAL A 92 6.73 -4.02 -5.46
C VAL A 92 6.59 -3.66 -6.95
N ASP A 93 7.58 -4.01 -7.77
CA ASP A 93 7.53 -3.77 -9.21
C ASP A 93 6.44 -4.61 -9.90
N MET A 94 6.21 -5.83 -9.44
CA MET A 94 5.10 -6.67 -9.91
C MET A 94 3.74 -6.04 -9.60
N GLU A 95 3.53 -5.56 -8.37
CA GLU A 95 2.29 -4.85 -7.99
C GLU A 95 2.09 -3.56 -8.79
N ARG A 96 3.19 -2.87 -9.13
CA ARG A 96 3.14 -1.66 -9.98
C ARG A 96 2.87 -1.96 -11.45
N ALA A 97 3.23 -3.15 -11.93
CA ALA A 97 3.12 -3.48 -13.35
C ALA A 97 1.65 -3.44 -13.81
N PHE A 98 0.73 -3.82 -12.93
CA PHE A 98 -0.69 -3.92 -13.26
C PHE A 98 -1.60 -3.45 -12.13
N VAL A 99 -2.44 -2.45 -12.42
CA VAL A 99 -3.52 -2.03 -11.53
C VAL A 99 -4.83 -2.57 -12.09
N PRO A 100 -5.51 -3.52 -11.40
CA PRO A 100 -6.69 -4.18 -11.94
C PRO A 100 -7.83 -3.20 -12.27
N PRO A 101 -8.47 -3.31 -13.46
CA PRO A 101 -9.58 -2.45 -13.87
C PRO A 101 -10.74 -2.36 -12.86
N GLN A 102 -10.98 -3.42 -12.10
CA GLN A 102 -12.02 -3.49 -11.07
C GLN A 102 -11.89 -2.37 -10.01
N HIS A 103 -10.68 -1.93 -9.67
CA HIS A 103 -10.47 -0.82 -8.76
C HIS A 103 -11.09 0.48 -9.28
N PHE A 104 -10.97 0.73 -10.59
CA PHE A 104 -11.54 1.92 -11.22
C PHE A 104 -13.06 1.82 -11.35
N ILE A 105 -13.58 0.63 -11.68
CA ILE A 105 -15.03 0.38 -11.77
C ILE A 105 -15.70 0.65 -10.41
N HIS A 106 -15.17 0.09 -9.33
CA HIS A 106 -15.71 0.33 -7.98
C HIS A 106 -15.61 1.81 -7.57
N LEU A 107 -14.54 2.50 -7.98
CA LEU A 107 -14.36 3.93 -7.69
C LEU A 107 -15.42 4.79 -8.40
N VAL A 108 -15.75 4.46 -9.66
CA VAL A 108 -16.85 5.10 -10.40
C VAL A 108 -18.20 4.80 -9.76
N GLN A 109 -18.48 3.54 -9.44
CA GLN A 109 -19.74 3.14 -8.80
C GLN A 109 -19.98 3.89 -7.48
N ARG A 110 -18.96 3.95 -6.61
CA ARG A 110 -19.03 4.72 -5.35
C ARG A 110 -19.25 6.21 -5.58
N ARG A 111 -18.69 6.79 -6.66
CA ARG A 111 -18.94 8.19 -7.03
C ARG A 111 -20.40 8.40 -7.46
N MET A 112 -20.91 7.53 -8.33
CA MET A 112 -22.30 7.58 -8.81
C MET A 112 -23.29 7.43 -7.64
N GLU A 113 -23.04 6.52 -6.71
CA GLU A 113 -23.84 6.36 -5.50
C GLU A 113 -23.86 7.62 -4.62
N ARG A 114 -22.72 8.31 -4.48
CA ARG A 114 -22.65 9.59 -3.74
C ARG A 114 -23.45 10.68 -4.45
N GLN A 115 -23.26 10.85 -5.75
CA GLN A 115 -23.99 11.84 -6.54
C GLN A 115 -25.50 11.63 -6.47
N ARG A 116 -25.96 10.38 -6.60
CA ARG A 116 -27.37 10.04 -6.46
C ARG A 116 -27.92 10.42 -5.08
N ARG A 117 -27.19 10.15 -4.00
CA ARG A 117 -27.61 10.54 -2.64
C ARG A 117 -27.68 12.06 -2.49
N GLU A 118 -26.72 12.80 -3.03
CA GLU A 118 -26.72 14.26 -3.02
C GLU A 118 -27.89 14.84 -3.81
N GLU A 119 -28.21 14.26 -4.98
CA GLU A 119 -29.37 14.63 -5.80
C GLU A 119 -30.70 14.32 -5.09
N GLU A 120 -30.82 13.17 -4.42
CA GLU A 120 -32.01 12.81 -3.64
C GLU A 120 -32.23 13.80 -2.47
N VAL A 121 -31.17 14.20 -1.77
CA VAL A 121 -31.22 15.20 -0.70
C VAL A 121 -31.59 16.58 -1.24
N LYS A 122 -30.99 17.00 -2.36
CA LYS A 122 -31.29 18.29 -3.00
C LYS A 122 -32.74 18.34 -3.48
N THR A 123 -33.20 17.29 -4.14
CA THR A 123 -34.59 17.17 -4.64
C THR A 123 -35.60 17.20 -3.50
N ARG A 124 -35.32 16.49 -2.40
CA ARG A 124 -36.19 16.52 -1.21
C ARG A 124 -36.23 17.90 -0.56
N SER A 125 -35.11 18.60 -0.53
CA SER A 125 -35.02 19.96 0.02
C SER A 125 -35.76 20.97 -0.86
N SER A 126 -35.61 20.89 -2.18
CA SER A 126 -36.37 21.71 -3.15
C SER A 126 -37.88 21.47 -3.07
N LYS A 127 -38.33 20.20 -2.95
CA LYS A 127 -39.75 19.88 -2.78
C LYS A 127 -40.33 20.51 -1.51
N LYS A 128 -39.62 20.39 -0.38
CA LYS A 128 -40.05 21.01 0.88
C LYS A 128 -40.11 22.53 0.82
N ALA A 129 -39.16 23.17 0.12
CA ALA A 129 -39.16 24.62 -0.07
C ALA A 129 -40.38 25.07 -0.90
N ASN A 130 -40.65 24.38 -2.02
CA ASN A 130 -41.81 24.68 -2.88
C ASN A 130 -43.15 24.45 -2.15
N GLU A 131 -43.26 23.39 -1.33
CA GLU A 131 -44.44 23.13 -0.50
C GLU A 131 -44.66 24.24 0.54
N ALA A 132 -43.59 24.74 1.18
CA ALA A 132 -43.66 25.83 2.13
C ALA A 132 -44.07 27.16 1.47
N GLU A 133 -43.53 27.47 0.28
CA GLU A 133 -43.92 28.66 -0.48
C GLU A 133 -45.39 28.61 -0.93
N GLN A 134 -45.87 27.45 -1.41
CA GLN A 134 -47.29 27.28 -1.76
C GLN A 134 -48.22 27.39 -0.54
N ALA A 135 -47.80 26.91 0.63
CA ALA A 135 -48.56 27.06 1.87
C ALA A 135 -48.66 28.53 2.33
N ILE A 136 -47.66 29.36 2.03
CA ILE A 136 -47.68 30.80 2.32
C ILE A 136 -48.58 31.54 1.32
N LEU A 137 -48.55 31.16 0.03
CA LEU A 137 -49.34 31.82 -1.02
C LEU A 137 -50.84 31.53 -0.94
N ASN A 138 -51.22 30.38 -0.39
CA ASN A 138 -52.61 29.93 -0.24
C ASN A 138 -53.27 30.42 1.06
N ARG A 139 -52.67 31.39 1.77
CA ARG A 139 -53.15 31.94 3.04
C ARG A 139 -53.46 33.43 2.89
#